data_AF-A0A7V4A9G7-F1
#
_entry.id   AF-A0A7V4A9G7-F1
#
_cell.length_a   1.000
_cell.length_b   1.000
_cell.length_c   1.000
_cell.angle_alpha   90.00
_cell.angle_beta   90.00
_cell.angle_gamma   90.00
#
_symmetry.space_group_name_H-M   'P 1'
#
loop_
_entity.id
_entity.type
_entity.pdbx_description
1 polymer ?
#
loop_
_entity_poly.entity_id
_entity_poly.type
_entity_poly.pdbx_seq_one_letter_code
_entity_poly.pdbx_strand_id
1 'polypeptide(L)'
;MSSIKKFKDALLEMYEAEVKGEMKILSNSENELIKTFLKNREKIDKLISETLRREVDSIIPIEKCILRISVSAVILGEKLEDVIRSTKRLSQLYCPTNSHKFLIASILKIKEKIENS
;
A
#
# COMPACT_ATOMS: atom_id res chain seq x y z
N MET A 1 -7.58 -1.48 -17.80
CA MET A 1 -6.30 -1.98 -17.23
C MET A 1 -6.64 -3.08 -16.24
N SER A 2 -5.95 -4.23 -16.23
CA SER A 2 -6.25 -5.25 -15.20
C SER A 2 -5.90 -4.68 -13.82
N SER A 3 -6.73 -4.97 -12.80
CA SER A 3 -6.53 -4.49 -11.42
C SER A 3 -5.09 -4.76 -10.95
N ILE A 4 -4.55 -5.93 -11.29
CA ILE A 4 -3.19 -6.32 -10.88
C ILE A 4 -2.08 -5.51 -11.56
N LYS A 5 -2.28 -5.04 -12.80
CA LYS A 5 -1.31 -4.18 -13.49
C LYS A 5 -1.26 -2.81 -12.83
N LYS A 6 -2.43 -2.21 -12.52
CA LYS A 6 -2.52 -0.93 -11.78
C LYS A 6 -1.75 -0.98 -10.45
N PHE A 7 -1.92 -2.06 -9.69
CA PHE A 7 -1.20 -2.26 -8.43
C PHE A 7 0.30 -2.47 -8.62
N LYS A 8 0.70 -3.26 -9.62
CA LYS A 8 2.11 -3.52 -9.91
C LYS A 8 2.84 -2.23 -10.32
N ASP A 9 2.25 -1.46 -11.23
CA ASP A 9 2.86 -0.22 -11.73
C ASP A 9 3.02 0.78 -10.57
N ALA A 10 1.98 0.92 -9.72
CA ALA A 10 2.06 1.73 -8.51
C ALA A 10 3.18 1.28 -7.55
N LEU A 11 3.36 -0.03 -7.38
CA LEU A 11 4.36 -0.59 -6.48
C LEU A 11 5.76 -0.26 -6.95
N LEU A 12 6.04 -0.45 -8.24
CA LEU A 12 7.37 -0.21 -8.79
C LEU A 12 7.74 1.27 -8.69
N GLU A 13 6.83 2.16 -9.08
CA GLU A 13 7.03 3.62 -8.97
C GLU A 13 7.25 4.05 -7.51
N MET A 14 6.39 3.61 -6.58
CA MET A 14 6.50 3.96 -5.16
C MET A 14 7.78 3.41 -4.53
N TYR A 15 8.15 2.17 -4.84
CA TYR A 15 9.34 1.53 -4.29
C TYR A 15 10.62 2.19 -4.81
N GLU A 16 10.67 2.56 -6.08
CA GLU A 16 11.80 3.32 -6.64
C GLU A 16 11.97 4.66 -5.92
N ALA A 17 10.88 5.41 -5.71
CA ALA A 17 10.91 6.68 -4.98
C ALA A 17 11.31 6.49 -3.51
N GLU A 18 10.82 5.43 -2.85
CA GLU A 18 11.15 5.09 -1.46
C GLU A 18 12.64 4.77 -1.30
N VAL A 19 13.21 3.92 -2.15
CA VAL A 19 14.64 3.54 -2.08
C VAL A 19 15.56 4.73 -2.37
N LYS A 20 15.15 5.63 -3.26
CA LYS A 20 15.90 6.87 -3.56
C LYS A 20 15.72 7.96 -2.49
N GLY A 21 14.74 7.83 -1.59
CA GLY A 21 14.36 8.91 -0.68
C GLY A 21 13.70 10.11 -1.38
N GLU A 22 13.25 9.92 -2.62
CA GLU A 22 12.77 10.99 -3.52
C GLU A 22 11.26 10.88 -3.78
N MET A 23 10.47 10.94 -2.70
CA MET A 23 8.99 10.88 -2.78
C MET A 23 8.37 11.96 -3.67
N LYS A 24 9.08 13.05 -3.94
CA LYS A 24 8.64 14.12 -4.83
C LYS A 24 8.46 13.65 -6.28
N ILE A 25 9.20 12.63 -6.73
CA ILE A 25 9.07 12.08 -8.10
C ILE A 25 7.64 11.58 -8.35
N LEU A 26 6.96 11.09 -7.32
CA LEU A 26 5.61 10.56 -7.42
C LEU A 26 4.56 11.63 -7.77
N SER A 27 4.86 12.94 -7.67
CA SER A 27 3.91 13.99 -8.01
C SER A 27 3.43 13.93 -9.46
N ASN A 28 4.24 13.34 -10.34
CA ASN A 28 3.97 13.21 -11.78
C ASN A 28 3.38 11.84 -12.15
N SER A 29 3.11 10.97 -11.17
CA SER A 29 2.54 9.65 -11.43
C SER A 29 1.13 9.77 -11.99
N GLU A 30 0.84 9.04 -13.07
CA GLU A 30 -0.52 8.90 -13.60
C GLU A 30 -1.35 7.84 -12.86
N ASN A 31 -0.72 7.03 -12.00
CA ASN A 31 -1.40 5.98 -11.25
C ASN A 31 -2.29 6.56 -10.14
N GLU A 32 -3.58 6.25 -10.19
CA GLU A 32 -4.55 6.71 -9.19
C GLU A 32 -4.23 6.27 -7.76
N LEU A 33 -3.62 5.09 -7.56
CA LEU A 33 -3.26 4.63 -6.22
C LEU A 33 -2.19 5.53 -5.60
N ILE A 34 -1.22 5.96 -6.41
CA ILE A 34 -0.18 6.91 -5.99
C ILE A 34 -0.79 8.29 -5.77
N LYS A 35 -1.66 8.77 -6.66
CA LYS A 35 -2.36 10.06 -6.49
C LYS A 35 -3.16 10.07 -5.18
N THR A 36 -3.86 8.98 -4.86
CA THR A 36 -4.59 8.84 -3.59
C THR A 36 -3.65 8.78 -2.40
N PHE A 37 -2.53 8.06 -2.49
CA PHE A 37 -1.52 8.05 -1.46
C PHE A 37 -1.01 9.46 -1.15
N LEU A 38 -0.60 10.22 -2.17
CA LEU A 38 -0.08 11.58 -1.99
C LEU A 38 -1.09 12.52 -1.35
N LYS A 39 -2.36 12.44 -1.76
CA LYS A 39 -3.46 13.25 -1.17
C LYS A 39 -3.75 12.91 0.29
N ASN A 40 -3.46 11.67 0.71
CA ASN A 40 -3.84 11.14 2.03
C ASN A 40 -2.63 10.66 2.84
N ARG A 41 -1.42 11.10 2.51
CA ARG A 41 -0.17 10.49 2.98
C ARG A 41 -0.12 10.36 4.50
N GLU A 42 -0.32 11.46 5.21
CA GLU A 42 -0.30 11.49 6.68
C GLU A 42 -1.36 10.59 7.29
N LYS A 43 -2.58 10.60 6.73
CA LYS A 43 -3.68 9.74 7.19
C LYS A 43 -3.36 8.26 6.97
N ILE A 44 -2.84 7.89 5.81
CA ILE A 44 -2.47 6.51 5.46
C ILE A 44 -1.34 6.02 6.37
N ASP A 45 -0.27 6.80 6.49
CA ASP A 45 0.88 6.43 7.34
C ASP A 45 0.45 6.33 8.80
N LYS A 46 -0.40 7.22 9.29
CA LYS A 46 -1.00 7.13 10.64
C LYS A 46 -1.83 5.85 10.82
N LEU A 47 -2.73 5.53 9.89
CA LEU A 47 -3.54 4.30 9.95
C LEU A 47 -2.69 3.04 9.99
N ILE A 48 -1.62 2.99 9.18
CA ILE A 48 -0.66 1.88 9.19
C ILE A 48 0.05 1.82 10.55
N SER A 49 0.57 2.94 11.02
CA SER A 49 1.31 3.03 12.29
C SER A 49 0.47 2.56 13.48
N GLU A 50 -0.77 3.06 13.60
CA GLU A 50 -1.68 2.71 14.69
C GLU A 50 -2.11 1.23 14.62
N THR A 51 -2.34 0.71 13.42
CA THR A 51 -2.75 -0.69 13.23
C THR A 51 -1.63 -1.66 13.59
N LEU A 52 -0.39 -1.30 13.24
CA LEU A 52 0.78 -2.15 13.47
C LEU A 52 1.46 -1.90 14.81
N ARG A 53 1.08 -0.83 15.52
CA ARG A 53 1.71 -0.37 16.78
C ARG A 53 3.23 -0.19 16.64
N ARG A 54 3.66 0.29 15.48
CA ARG A 54 5.07 0.58 15.16
C ARG A 54 5.14 1.68 14.12
N GLU A 55 6.26 2.38 14.10
CA GLU A 55 6.50 3.43 13.12
C GLU A 55 6.51 2.85 11.70
N VAL A 56 5.95 3.62 10.75
CA VAL A 56 5.89 3.21 9.35
C VAL A 56 7.29 2.97 8.79
N ASP A 57 8.28 3.77 9.18
CA ASP A 57 9.65 3.64 8.69
C ASP A 57 10.41 2.43 9.26
N SER A 58 9.89 1.79 10.31
CA SER A 58 10.43 0.52 10.81
C SER A 58 9.96 -0.69 9.99
N ILE A 59 9.08 -0.49 8.99
CA ILE A 59 8.56 -1.55 8.12
C ILE A 59 9.52 -1.75 6.95
N ILE A 60 9.73 -3.01 6.55
CA ILE A 60 10.53 -3.34 5.36
C ILE A 60 10.03 -2.50 4.17
N PRO A 61 10.91 -1.79 3.43
CA PRO A 61 10.48 -0.79 2.44
C PRO A 61 9.48 -1.29 1.40
N ILE A 62 9.65 -2.52 0.90
CA ILE A 62 8.71 -3.10 -0.08
C ILE A 62 7.34 -3.41 0.55
N GLU A 63 7.31 -3.90 1.79
CA GLU A 63 6.06 -4.17 2.53
C GLU A 63 5.33 -2.86 2.83
N LYS A 64 6.08 -1.82 3.23
CA LYS A 64 5.57 -0.47 3.44
C LYS A 64 4.88 0.07 2.18
N CYS A 65 5.53 -0.06 1.02
CA CYS A 65 4.95 0.39 -0.25
C CYS A 65 3.67 -0.38 -0.60
N ILE A 66 3.67 -1.71 -0.43
CA ILE A 66 2.46 -2.52 -0.66
C ILE A 66 1.33 -2.08 0.27
N LEU A 67 1.60 -1.85 1.56
CA LEU A 67 0.57 -1.36 2.50
C LEU A 67 0.01 -0.02 2.05
N ARG A 68 0.86 0.97 1.74
CA ARG A 68 0.40 2.30 1.29
C ARG A 68 -0.50 2.23 0.05
N ILE A 69 -0.12 1.40 -0.92
CA ILE A 69 -0.89 1.22 -2.16
C ILE A 69 -2.21 0.51 -1.90
N SER A 70 -2.19 -0.57 -1.11
CA SER A 70 -3.39 -1.32 -0.78
C SER A 70 -4.37 -0.52 0.06
N VAL A 71 -3.88 0.29 1.01
CA VAL A 71 -4.72 1.22 1.78
C VAL A 71 -5.29 2.32 0.88
N SER A 72 -4.51 2.83 -0.08
CA SER A 72 -5.01 3.78 -1.07
C SER A 72 -6.13 3.20 -1.91
N ALA A 73 -6.01 1.93 -2.33
CA ALA A 73 -7.07 1.23 -3.05
C ALA A 73 -8.34 1.06 -2.19
N VAL A 74 -8.19 0.73 -0.91
CA VAL A 74 -9.31 0.67 0.04
C VAL A 74 -10.01 2.02 0.17
N ILE A 75 -9.25 3.12 0.28
CA ILE A 75 -9.81 4.49 0.36
C ILE A 75 -10.55 4.87 -0.93
N LEU A 76 -10.08 4.41 -2.09
CA LEU A 76 -10.74 4.60 -3.38
C LEU A 76 -12.02 3.76 -3.55
N GLY A 77 -12.33 2.86 -2.61
CA GLY A 77 -13.49 1.97 -2.71
C GLY A 77 -13.28 0.79 -3.65
N GLU A 78 -12.03 0.42 -3.96
CA GLU A 78 -11.73 -0.81 -4.69
C GLU A 78 -12.24 -2.01 -3.89
N LYS A 79 -12.75 -3.04 -4.58
CA LYS A 79 -13.28 -4.24 -3.93
C LYS A 79 -12.20 -4.90 -3.09
N LEU A 80 -12.51 -5.20 -1.83
CA LEU A 80 -11.55 -5.77 -0.88
C LEU A 80 -10.90 -7.06 -1.41
N GLU A 81 -11.67 -7.91 -2.09
CA GLU A 81 -11.18 -9.14 -2.71
C GLU A 81 -10.07 -8.87 -3.76
N ASP A 82 -10.22 -7.81 -4.56
CA ASP A 82 -9.24 -7.43 -5.57
C ASP A 82 -7.99 -6.81 -4.94
N VAL A 83 -8.15 -6.04 -3.86
CA VAL A 83 -7.03 -5.52 -3.05
C VAL A 83 -6.24 -6.67 -2.44
N ILE A 84 -6.92 -7.64 -1.81
CA ILE A 84 -6.28 -8.82 -1.20
C ILE A 84 -5.56 -9.67 -2.26
N ARG A 85 -6.20 -9.92 -3.40
CA ARG A 85 -5.61 -10.69 -4.50
C ARG A 85 -4.34 -10.03 -5.03
N SER A 86 -4.40 -8.73 -5.29
CA SER A 86 -3.24 -7.96 -5.77
C SER A 86 -2.13 -7.91 -4.74
N THR A 87 -2.45 -7.64 -3.47
CA THR A 87 -1.50 -7.67 -2.35
C THR A 87 -0.81 -9.03 -2.24
N LYS A 88 -1.58 -10.13 -2.26
CA LYS A 88 -1.04 -11.50 -2.17
C LYS A 88 -0.06 -11.76 -3.30
N ARG A 89 -0.45 -11.43 -4.53
CA ARG A 89 0.39 -11.69 -5.71
C ARG A 89 1.66 -10.85 -5.69
N LEU A 90 1.56 -9.55 -5.41
CA LEU A 90 2.72 -8.67 -5.33
C LEU A 90 3.66 -9.09 -4.21
N SER A 91 3.13 -9.45 -3.04
CA SER A 91 3.94 -9.93 -1.94
C SER A 91 4.69 -11.23 -2.28
N GLN A 92 4.04 -12.18 -2.97
CA GLN A 92 4.72 -13.40 -3.43
C GLN A 92 5.82 -13.14 -4.46
N LEU A 93 5.74 -12.03 -5.22
CA LEU A 93 6.73 -11.68 -6.23
C LEU A 93 7.90 -10.87 -5.67
N TYR A 94 7.66 -10.02 -4.68
CA TYR A 94 8.60 -8.96 -4.29
C TYR A 94 8.98 -8.96 -2.81
N CYS A 95 8.29 -9.71 -1.95
CA CYS A 95 8.59 -9.75 -0.52
C CYS A 95 9.29 -11.06 -0.11
N PRO A 96 9.91 -11.07 1.08
CA PRO A 96 10.36 -12.29 1.73
C PRO A 96 9.25 -13.33 1.92
N THR A 97 9.65 -14.58 2.16
CA THR A 97 8.74 -15.70 2.38
C THR A 97 7.72 -15.37 3.49
N ASN A 98 6.44 -15.63 3.23
CA ASN A 98 5.29 -15.43 4.12
C ASN A 98 4.82 -13.98 4.42
N SER A 99 5.45 -12.94 3.86
CA SER A 99 4.99 -11.54 4.06
C SER A 99 3.52 -11.30 3.68
N HIS A 100 2.97 -12.07 2.73
CA HIS A 100 1.59 -11.94 2.30
C HIS A 100 0.57 -12.14 3.44
N LYS A 101 0.85 -13.01 4.41
CA LYS A 101 -0.06 -13.25 5.56
C LYS A 101 -0.13 -12.00 6.43
N PHE A 102 1.03 -11.42 6.73
CA PHE A 102 1.16 -10.18 7.48
C PHE A 102 0.42 -9.05 6.76
N LEU A 103 0.73 -8.80 5.49
CA LEU A 103 0.16 -7.71 4.70
C LEU A 103 -1.36 -7.80 4.58
N ILE A 104 -1.91 -9.00 4.30
CA ILE A 104 -3.35 -9.20 4.20
C ILE A 104 -4.04 -8.93 5.55
N ALA A 105 -3.49 -9.46 6.65
CA ALA A 105 -4.04 -9.22 7.98
C ALA A 105 -4.02 -7.73 8.36
N SER A 106 -2.97 -7.00 7.98
CA SER A 106 -2.90 -5.56 8.18
C SER A 106 -3.97 -4.81 7.40
N ILE A 107 -4.17 -5.14 6.12
CA ILE A 107 -5.18 -4.49 5.27
C ILE A 107 -6.59 -4.72 5.81
N LEU A 108 -6.92 -5.93 6.26
CA LEU A 108 -8.21 -6.23 6.88
C LEU A 108 -8.48 -5.36 8.11
N LYS A 109 -7.51 -5.28 9.03
CA LYS A 109 -7.62 -4.44 10.24
C LYS A 109 -7.73 -2.95 9.90
N ILE A 110 -7.00 -2.48 8.88
CA ILE A 110 -7.10 -1.08 8.44
C ILE A 110 -8.47 -0.80 7.84
N LYS A 111 -9.01 -1.73 7.03
CA LYS A 111 -10.36 -1.61 6.45
C LYS A 111 -11.42 -1.48 7.56
N GLU A 112 -11.36 -2.36 8.56
CA GLU A 112 -12.26 -2.31 9.73
C GLU A 112 -12.16 -0.97 10.46
N LYS A 113 -10.95 -0.45 10.68
CA LYS A 113 -10.76 0.88 11.29
C LYS A 113 -11.40 1.99 10.46
N ILE A 114 -11.25 1.97 9.13
CA ILE A 114 -11.83 2.97 8.22
C ILE A 114 -13.36 2.94 8.27
N GLU A 115 -13.99 1.77 8.42
CA GLU A 115 -15.46 1.65 8.48
C GLU A 115 -16.05 2.08 9.83
N ASN A 116 -15.24 2.04 10.89
CA ASN A 116 -15.66 2.37 12.26
C ASN A 116 -15.20 3.77 12.72
N SER A 117 -14.62 4.58 11.82
CA SER A 117 -14.18 5.97 12.09
C SER A 117 -15.13 6.98 11.47
#